data_AF-A0A2M7L883-F1
#
_entry.id   AF-A0A2M7L883-F1
#
_cell.length_a   1.000
_cell.length_b   1.000
_cell.length_c   1.000
_cell.angle_alpha   90.00
_cell.angle_beta   90.00
_cell.angle_gamma   90.00
#
_symmetry.space_group_name_H-M   'P 1'
#
loop_
_entity.id
_entity.type
_entity.pdbx_description
1 polymer ?
#
loop_
_entity_poly.entity_id
_entity_poly.type
_entity_poly.pdbx_seq_one_letter_code
_entity_poly.pdbx_strand_id
1 'polypeptide(L)' 'MKELLVYGVSGIASLFIFGYCVHIFVGGLVSEQTEIILIAAVVLLGAAAIAYFVWDTIRRTR' A
#
# COMPACT_ATOMS: atom_id res chain seq x y z
N MET A 1 -10.48 11.03 16.92
CA MET A 1 -9.76 11.88 15.93
C MET A 1 -8.26 11.60 15.88
N LYS A 2 -7.54 11.57 17.02
CA LYS A 2 -6.10 11.24 17.04
C LYS A 2 -5.78 9.88 16.41
N GLU A 3 -6.59 8.87 16.68
CA GLU A 3 -6.42 7.51 16.14
C GLU A 3 -6.58 7.44 14.62
N LEU A 4 -7.54 8.18 14.05
CA LEU A 4 -7.74 8.25 12.60
C LEU A 4 -6.50 8.84 11.90
N LEU A 5 -5.88 9.86 12.50
CA LEU A 5 -4.65 10.44 11.98
C LEU A 5 -3.49 9.44 12.03
N VAL A 6 -3.34 8.71 13.15
CA VAL A 6 -2.29 7.69 13.28
C VAL A 6 -2.49 6.58 12.24
N TYR A 7 -3.70 6.02 12.14
CA TYR A 7 -3.98 4.95 11.17
C TYR A 7 -3.88 5.41 9.72
N GLY A 8 -4.34 6.63 9.42
CA GLY A 8 -4.21 7.22 8.10
C GLY A 8 -2.75 7.40 7.69
N VAL A 9 -1.93 7.99 8.58
CA VAL A 9 -0.50 8.20 8.32
C VAL A 9 0.23 6.85 8.20
N SER A 10 -0.04 5.89 9.09
CA SER A 10 0.55 4.56 9.01
C SER A 10 0.16 3.82 7.73
N GLY A 11 -1.10 3.93 7.30
CA GLY A 11 -1.58 3.33 6.05
C GLY A 11 -0.96 3.97 4.81
N ILE A 12 -0.73 5.28 4.80
CA ILE A 12 -0.02 5.95 3.70
C ILE A 12 1.46 5.54 3.70
N ALA A 13 2.11 5.56 4.86
CA ALA A 13 3.52 5.19 5.00
C ALA A 13 3.78 3.75 4.53
N SER A 14 2.90 2.81 4.86
CA SER A 14 3.04 1.41 4.43
C SER A 14 2.94 1.25 2.91
N LEU A 15 2.13 2.04 2.21
CA LEU A 15 2.08 2.04 0.75
C LEU A 15 3.39 2.51 0.12
N PHE A 16 4.00 3.57 0.67
CA PHE A 16 5.33 4.01 0.23
C PHE A 16 6.41 2.95 0.48
N ILE A 17 6.35 2.30 1.65
CA ILE A 17 7.26 1.20 1.99
C ILE A 17 7.10 0.04 1.00
N PHE A 18 5.88 -0.33 0.61
CA PHE A 18 5.67 -1.38 -0.38
C PHE A 18 6.28 -1.04 -1.74
N GLY A 19 6.06 0.18 -2.23
CA GLY A 19 6.68 0.62 -3.48
C GLY A 19 8.22 0.57 -3.42
N TYR A 20 8.78 1.03 -2.30
CA TYR A 20 10.22 0.98 -2.06
C TYR A 20 10.77 -0.45 -1.94
N CYS A 21 10.04 -1.36 -1.30
CA CYS A 21 10.42 -2.76 -1.25
C CYS A 21 10.52 -3.36 -2.66
N VAL A 22 9.52 -3.11 -3.51
CA VAL A 22 9.57 -3.58 -4.91
C VAL A 22 10.80 -3.01 -5.62
N HIS A 23 11.06 -1.70 -5.49
CA HIS A 23 12.26 -1.07 -6.04
C HIS A 23 13.56 -1.75 -5.56
N ILE A 24 13.70 -2.07 -4.27
CA ILE A 24 14.88 -2.79 -3.76
C ILE A 24 14.98 -4.20 -4.33
N PHE A 25 13.87 -4.92 -4.44
CA PHE A 25 13.89 -6.33 -4.84
C PHE A 25 14.11 -6.55 -6.33
N VAL A 26 13.56 -5.68 -7.19
CA VAL A 26 13.61 -5.85 -8.65
C VAL A 26 14.29 -4.69 -9.39
N GLY A 27 14.64 -3.62 -8.68
CA GLY A 27 15.29 -2.45 -9.28
C GLY A 27 16.59 -2.80 -9.97
N GLY A 28 16.71 -2.39 -11.23
CA GLY A 28 17.87 -2.72 -12.07
C GLY A 28 17.95 -4.17 -12.55
N LEU A 29 17.03 -5.05 -12.13
CA LEU A 29 16.90 -6.42 -12.65
C LEU A 29 15.92 -6.54 -13.82
N VAL A 30 15.02 -5.57 -13.96
CA VAL A 30 14.01 -5.50 -15.01
C VAL A 30 14.04 -4.15 -15.71
N SER A 31 13.33 -4.02 -16.84
CA SER A 31 13.17 -2.72 -17.50
C SER A 31 12.44 -1.73 -16.58
N GLU A 32 12.77 -0.44 -16.69
CA GLU A 32 12.15 0.64 -15.93
C GLU A 32 10.61 0.60 -16.00
N GLN A 33 10.07 0.34 -17.20
CA GLN A 33 8.62 0.21 -17.40
C GLN A 33 8.05 -0.98 -16.62
N THR A 34 8.72 -2.13 -16.61
CA THR A 34 8.30 -3.32 -15.84
C THR A 34 8.33 -3.03 -14.35
N GLU A 35 9.36 -2.34 -13.87
CA GLU A 35 9.51 -1.98 -12.47
C GLU A 35 8.37 -1.06 -12.00
N ILE A 36 8.06 -0.01 -12.77
CA ILE A 36 6.97 0.91 -12.47
C ILE A 36 5.62 0.17 -12.43
N ILE A 37 5.38 -0.75 -13.37
CA ILE A 37 4.16 -1.55 -13.40
C ILE A 37 4.06 -2.43 -12.15
N LEU A 38 5.16 -3.08 -11.74
CA LEU A 38 5.20 -3.91 -10.54
C LEU A 38 4.96 -3.08 -9.26
N ILE A 39 5.60 -1.93 -9.13
CA ILE A 39 5.38 -1.00 -8.02
C ILE A 39 3.91 -0.60 -7.96
N ALA A 40 3.34 -0.16 -9.09
CA ALA A 40 1.95 0.25 -9.17
C ALA A 40 0.99 -0.89 -8.80
N ALA A 41 1.23 -2.10 -9.32
CA ALA A 41 0.41 -3.27 -9.02
C ALA A 41 0.42 -3.60 -7.52
N VAL A 42 1.61 -3.65 -6.90
CA VAL A 42 1.74 -3.97 -5.47
C VAL A 42 1.12 -2.89 -4.60
N VAL A 43 1.35 -1.61 -4.91
CA VAL A 43 0.77 -0.48 -4.17
C VAL A 43 -0.77 -0.47 -4.28
N LEU A 44 -1.32 -0.71 -5.48
CA LEU A 44 -2.78 -0.79 -5.67
C LEU A 44 -3.40 -1.96 -4.92
N LEU A 45 -2.77 -3.13 -4.94
CA LEU A 45 -3.24 -4.29 -4.15
C LEU A 45 -3.18 -4.01 -2.65
N GLY A 46 -2.11 -3.38 -2.17
CA GLY A 46 -1.98 -2.96 -0.78
C GLY A 46 -3.07 -1.96 -0.38
N ALA A 47 -3.33 -0.96 -1.23
CA ALA A 47 -4.37 0.04 -0.98
C ALA A 47 -5.77 -0.59 -0.97
N ALA A 48 -6.06 -1.51 -1.89
CA ALA A 48 -7.32 -2.25 -1.92
C ALA A 48 -7.51 -3.12 -0.67
N ALA A 49 -6.46 -3.79 -0.19
CA ALA A 49 -6.50 -4.58 1.04
C ALA A 49 -6.77 -3.69 2.27
N ILE A 50 -6.08 -2.56 2.40
CA ILE A 50 -6.31 -1.59 3.48
C ILE A 50 -7.76 -1.08 3.43
N ALA A 51 -8.24 -0.67 2.25
CA ALA A 51 -9.61 -0.19 2.07
C ALA A 51 -10.64 -1.26 2.46
N TYR A 52 -10.40 -2.52 2.10
CA TYR A 52 -11.23 -3.65 2.49
C TYR A 52 -11.24 -3.86 4.00
N PHE A 53 -10.09 -3.82 4.68
CA PHE A 53 -10.03 -3.98 6.13
C PHE A 53 -10.71 -2.84 6.88
N VAL A 54 -10.55 -1.60 6.40
CA VAL A 54 -11.27 -0.44 6.95
C VAL A 54 -12.78 -0.62 6.79
N TRP A 55 -13.23 -1.03 5.60
CA TRP A 55 -14.63 -1.30 5.33
C TRP A 55 -15.21 -2.41 6.21
N ASP A 56 -14.51 -3.55 6.32
CA ASP A 56 -14.93 -4.69 7.15
C ASP A 56 -15.02 -4.30 8.63
N THR A 57 -14.05 -3.53 9.13
CA THR A 57 -14.04 -3.02 10.51
C THR A 57 -15.26 -2.13 10.77
N ILE A 58 -15.57 -1.19 9.86
CA ILE A 58 -16.74 -0.30 10.00
C ILE A 58 -18.04 -1.10 9.95
N ARG A 59 -18.14 -2.08 9.04
CA ARG A 59 -19.32 -2.93 8.89
C ARG A 59 -19.59 -3.79 10.12
N ARG A 60 -18.56 -4.36 10.75
CA ARG A 60 -18.70 -5.21 11.95
C ARG A 60 -18.96 -4.41 13.24
N THR A 61 -18.60 -3.14 13.24
CA THR A 61 -18.80 -2.24 14.39
C THR A 61 -20.20 -1.62 14.42
N ARG A 62 -20.92 -1.65 13.29
CA ARG A 62 -22.33 -1.25 13.19
C ARG A 62 -23.26 -2.44 13.39
#